data_AF-A0A1C5FRF7-F1
#
_entry.id   AF-A0A1C5FRF7-F1
#
_cell.length_a   1.000
_cell.length_b   1.000
_cell.length_c   1.000
_cell.angle_alpha   90.00
_cell.angle_beta   90.00
_cell.angle_gamma   90.00
#
_symmetry.space_group_name_H-M   'P 1'
#
loop_
_entity.id
_entity.type
_entity.pdbx_description
1 polymer ?
#
loop_
_entity_poly.entity_id
_entity_poly.type
_entity_poly.pdbx_seq_one_letter_code
_entity_poly.pdbx_strand_id
1 'polypeptide(L)' 'WRDATSYTHGGEPVGTLEHGVNYLYCQENLGRRETYGKWTNVWWARTDDDNGHRDVYVSVVYVKGGDNDAPLPGLPEC' A
#
# COMPACT_ATOMS: atom_id res chain seq x y z
N TRP A 1 -2.05 -13.51 -4.34
CA TRP A 1 -2.48 -12.12 -4.11
C TRP A 1 -3.48 -12.19 -2.97
N ARG A 2 -3.33 -11.31 -1.98
CA ARG A 2 -3.93 -11.41 -0.63
C ARG A 2 -4.48 -10.06 -0.23
N ASP A 3 -5.35 -10.04 0.76
CA ASP A 3 -5.81 -8.82 1.38
C ASP A 3 -4.64 -8.10 2.06
N ALA A 4 -4.69 -6.77 2.06
CA ALA A 4 -3.70 -5.88 2.64
C ALA A 4 -4.31 -5.10 3.80
N THR A 5 -3.63 -5.06 4.94
CA THR A 5 -4.02 -4.15 6.02
C THR A 5 -3.82 -2.71 5.54
N SER A 6 -4.82 -1.86 5.76
CA SER A 6 -4.74 -0.43 5.51
C SER A 6 -4.28 0.30 6.78
N TYR A 7 -3.51 1.36 6.60
CA TYR A 7 -2.92 2.14 7.66
C TYR A 7 -3.22 3.63 7.46
N THR A 8 -3.30 4.38 8.56
CA THR A 8 -3.22 5.84 8.49
C THR A 8 -1.86 6.28 7.89
N HIS A 9 -1.72 7.57 7.59
CA HIS A 9 -0.42 8.14 7.27
C HIS A 9 0.61 7.93 8.40
N GLY A 10 0.19 7.95 9.68
CA GLY A 10 1.04 7.71 10.86
C GLY A 10 1.46 6.24 11.07
N GLY A 11 0.81 5.30 10.39
CA GLY A 11 1.11 3.87 10.49
C GLY A 11 0.26 3.12 11.51
N GLU A 12 -0.83 3.72 12.00
CA GLU A 12 -1.84 2.99 12.77
C GLU A 12 -2.68 2.11 11.82
N PRO A 13 -2.85 0.79 12.11
CA PRO A 13 -3.71 -0.07 11.32
C PRO A 13 -5.18 0.33 11.52
N VAL A 14 -5.94 0.46 10.44
CA VAL A 14 -7.34 0.93 10.48
C VAL A 14 -8.33 0.00 9.80
N GLY A 15 -7.89 -0.79 8.81
CA GLY A 15 -8.81 -1.66 8.07
C GLY A 15 -8.10 -2.61 7.12
N THR A 16 -8.82 -3.01 6.08
CA THR A 16 -8.38 -3.97 5.08
C THR A 16 -8.80 -3.49 3.69
N LEU A 17 -7.84 -3.56 2.76
CA LEU A 17 -8.11 -3.54 1.33
C LEU A 17 -8.11 -4.99 0.83
N GLU A 18 -9.26 -5.43 0.35
CA GLU A 18 -9.45 -6.76 -0.21
C GLU A 18 -8.63 -6.93 -1.48
N HIS A 19 -8.13 -8.15 -1.68
CA HIS A 19 -7.43 -8.51 -2.90
C HIS A 19 -8.35 -8.28 -4.11
N GLY A 20 -7.89 -7.52 -5.10
CA GLY A 20 -8.74 -7.15 -6.23
C GLY A 20 -8.03 -6.36 -7.31
N VAL A 21 -8.84 -5.84 -8.23
CA VAL A 21 -8.46 -4.68 -9.04
C VAL A 21 -8.91 -3.45 -8.25
N ASN A 22 -7.96 -2.84 -7.56
CA ASN A 22 -8.21 -1.67 -6.72
C ASN A 22 -7.64 -0.42 -7.39
N TYR A 23 -8.27 0.73 -7.16
CA TYR A 23 -7.73 2.01 -7.55
C TYR A 23 -6.70 2.46 -6.51
N LEU A 24 -5.60 3.06 -6.96
CA LEU A 24 -4.59 3.67 -6.10
C LEU A 24 -4.39 5.10 -6.58
N TYR A 25 -4.37 6.07 -5.67
CA TYR A 25 -4.32 7.49 -6.03
C TYR A 25 -2.90 7.95 -6.37
N CYS A 26 -1.98 7.71 -5.43
CA CYS A 26 -0.56 8.04 -5.52
C CYS A 26 0.20 7.13 -4.54
N GLN A 27 1.51 7.28 -4.48
CA GLN A 27 2.36 6.57 -3.53
C GLN A 27 3.33 7.50 -2.81
N GLU A 28 3.76 7.10 -1.63
CA GLU A 28 4.69 7.86 -0.81
C GLU A 28 5.66 6.92 -0.10
N ASN A 29 6.91 7.36 0.05
CA ASN A 29 7.87 6.71 0.92
C ASN A 29 7.63 7.18 2.36
N LEU A 30 6.90 6.37 3.14
CA LEU A 30 6.55 6.70 4.53
C LEU A 30 7.64 6.29 5.54
N GLY A 31 8.81 5.84 5.07
CA GLY A 31 9.95 5.43 5.91
C GLY A 31 9.72 4.16 6.75
N ARG A 32 8.48 3.71 6.93
CA ARG A 32 8.13 2.45 7.59
C ARG A 32 8.17 1.29 6.60
N ARG A 33 8.75 0.18 7.03
CA ARG A 33 9.03 -0.99 6.19
C ARG A 33 7.99 -2.09 6.42
N GLU A 34 7.44 -2.59 5.33
CA GLU A 34 6.64 -3.81 5.31
C GLU A 34 7.44 -4.97 4.69
N THR A 35 7.19 -6.20 5.14
CA THR A 35 7.86 -7.40 4.61
C THR A 35 6.85 -8.52 4.36
N TYR A 36 6.86 -9.07 3.14
CA TYR A 36 6.09 -10.24 2.77
C TYR A 36 6.99 -11.32 2.15
N GLY A 37 7.27 -12.36 2.92
CA GLY A 37 8.23 -13.40 2.53
C GLY A 37 9.63 -12.80 2.37
N LYS A 38 10.16 -12.83 1.15
CA LYS A 38 11.46 -12.25 0.80
C LYS A 38 11.39 -10.80 0.31
N TRP A 39 10.18 -10.30 0.08
CA TRP A 39 9.94 -8.97 -0.49
C TRP A 39 9.76 -7.97 0.63
N THR A 40 10.32 -6.80 0.47
CA THR A 40 10.22 -5.72 1.43
C THR A 40 10.09 -4.39 0.71
N ASN A 41 9.34 -3.46 1.29
CA ASN A 41 9.15 -2.15 0.70
C ASN A 41 8.85 -1.07 1.76
N VAL A 42 9.34 0.14 1.53
CA VAL A 42 9.03 1.36 2.31
C VAL A 42 8.04 2.28 1.60
N TRP A 43 7.64 1.96 0.38
CA TRP A 43 6.65 2.67 -0.41
C TRP A 43 5.24 2.17 -0.10
N TRP A 44 4.32 3.12 -0.01
CA TRP A 44 2.92 2.90 0.36
C TRP A 44 2.02 3.60 -0.63
N ALA A 45 0.99 2.90 -1.11
CA ALA A 45 0.01 3.48 -2.01
C ALA A 45 -1.19 4.00 -1.22
N ARG A 46 -1.61 5.23 -1.52
CA ARG A 46 -2.81 5.84 -0.95
C ARG A 46 -4.06 5.37 -1.69
N THR A 47 -5.08 4.96 -0.94
CA THR A 47 -6.37 4.46 -1.41
C THR A 47 -7.46 4.73 -0.38
N ASP A 48 -8.70 4.42 -0.72
CA ASP A 48 -9.74 4.14 0.26
C ASP A 48 -9.85 2.61 0.43
N ASP A 49 -10.23 2.14 1.61
CA ASP A 49 -10.35 0.71 1.92
C ASP A 49 -11.79 0.20 1.94
N ASP A 50 -11.95 -1.13 2.00
CA ASP A 50 -13.26 -1.78 1.97
C ASP A 50 -14.02 -1.69 3.31
N ASN A 51 -13.41 -1.08 4.33
CA ASN A 51 -14.04 -0.77 5.61
C ASN A 51 -14.58 0.68 5.66
N GLY A 52 -14.44 1.46 4.58
CA GLY A 52 -14.97 2.81 4.46
C GLY A 52 -14.02 3.90 4.95
N HIS A 53 -12.75 3.59 5.21
CA HIS A 53 -11.73 4.59 5.49
C HIS A 53 -11.20 5.20 4.20
N ARG A 54 -10.91 6.50 4.24
CA ARG A 54 -10.39 7.28 3.11
C ARG A 54 -8.99 7.78 3.39
N ASP A 55 -8.22 8.02 2.31
CA ASP A 55 -6.84 8.52 2.40
C ASP A 55 -5.92 7.63 3.27
N VAL A 56 -6.14 6.31 3.20
CA VAL A 56 -5.36 5.30 3.90
C VAL A 56 -4.32 4.68 2.99
N TYR A 57 -3.38 3.96 3.59
CA TYR A 57 -2.18 3.47 2.93
C TYR A 57 -2.07 1.97 3.01
N VAL A 58 -1.78 1.33 1.88
CA VAL A 58 -1.40 -0.09 1.81
C VAL A 58 0.03 -0.21 1.29
N SER A 59 0.81 -1.15 1.83
CA SER A 59 2.17 -1.35 1.34
C SER A 59 2.14 -1.86 -0.10
N VAL A 60 2.97 -1.26 -0.97
CA VAL A 60 3.05 -1.70 -2.38
C VAL A 60 3.65 -3.11 -2.52
N VAL A 61 4.19 -3.70 -1.45
CA VAL A 61 4.62 -5.11 -1.43
C VAL A 61 3.47 -6.08 -1.75
N TYR A 62 2.22 -5.64 -1.52
CA TYR A 62 1.01 -6.40 -1.80
C TYR A 62 0.42 -6.13 -3.20
N VAL A 63 1.00 -5.19 -3.94
CA VAL A 63 0.56 -4.79 -5.28
C VAL A 63 1.38 -5.51 -6.34
N LYS A 64 0.71 -6.12 -7.32
CA LYS A 64 1.39 -6.75 -8.46
C LYS A 64 1.95 -5.68 -9.41
N GLY A 65 3.13 -5.95 -9.98
CA GLY A 65 3.78 -5.08 -10.96
C GLY A 65 4.80 -4.10 -10.38
N GLY A 66 4.98 -4.09 -9.05
CA GLY A 66 6.05 -3.36 -8.39
C GLY A 66 7.35 -4.17 -8.26
N ASP A 67 8.43 -3.47 -7.95
CA ASP A 67 9.74 -4.03 -7.64
C ASP A 67 10.02 -4.04 -6.12
N ASN A 68 11.07 -4.77 -5.72
CA ASN A 68 11.48 -4.81 -4.31
C ASN A 68 12.09 -3.47 -3.88
N ASP A 69 11.59 -2.92 -2.77
CA ASP A 69 12.07 -1.67 -2.17
C ASP A 69 12.09 -0.47 -3.14
N ALA A 70 11.13 -0.43 -4.07
CA ALA A 70 11.00 0.57 -5.11
C ALA A 70 9.54 1.04 -5.25
N PRO A 71 9.30 2.26 -5.78
CA PRO A 71 7.96 2.72 -6.08
C PRO A 71 7.30 1.84 -7.15
N LEU A 72 5.96 1.76 -7.11
CA LEU A 72 5.15 1.10 -8.11
C LEU A 72 5.22 1.86 -9.45
N PRO A 73 5.70 1.25 -10.55
CA PRO A 73 5.76 1.90 -11.85
C PRO A 73 4.38 2.39 -12.32
N GLY A 74 4.30 3.66 -12.74
CA GLY A 74 3.07 4.25 -13.29
C GLY A 74 2.10 4.85 -12.25
N LEU A 75 2.34 4.66 -10.95
CA LEU A 75 1.61 5.34 -9.89
C LEU A 75 2.37 6.64 -9.52
N PRO A 76 1.76 7.84 -9.60
CA PRO A 76 2.46 9.08 -9.27
C PRO A 76 2.83 9.14 -7.78
N GLU A 77 3.87 9.91 -7.46
CA GLU A 77 4.20 10.23 -6.06
C GLU A 77 3.21 11.26 -5.50
N CYS A 78 2.85 11.08 -4.23
CA CYS A 78 2.30 12.15 -3.40
C CYS A 78 3.47 13.05 -2.96
#